data_AF-A0ABD5MDV4-F1
#
_entry.id   AF-A0ABD5MDV4-F1
#
_cell.length_a   1.000
_cell.length_b   1.000
_cell.length_c   1.000
_cell.angle_alpha   90.00
_cell.angle_beta   90.00
_cell.angle_gamma   90.00
#
_symmetry.space_group_name_H-M   'P 1'
#
loop_
_entity.id
_entity.type
_entity.pdbx_description
1 polymer ?
#
loop_
_entity_poly.entity_id
_entity_poly.type
_entity_poly.pdbx_seq_one_letter_code
_entity_poly.pdbx_strand_id
1 'polypeptide(L)' 'MSQQFRVVDHVERETAEYLEKTGATLAHDEDITYVLEEIDDGDR' A
#
# COMPACT_ATOMS: atom_id res chain seq x y z
N MET A 1 -19.31 4.19 4.47
CA MET A 1 -18.15 4.85 3.85
C MET A 1 -17.34 3.75 3.21
N SER A 2 -17.03 3.86 1.91
CA SER A 2 -16.20 2.87 1.23
C SER A 2 -14.75 3.23 1.51
N GLN A 3 -13.97 2.33 2.11
CA GLN A 3 -12.53 2.54 2.27
C GLN A 3 -11.91 2.53 0.87
N GLN A 4 -11.38 3.68 0.44
CA GLN A 4 -10.68 3.83 -0.82
C GLN A 4 -9.19 3.82 -0.55
N PHE A 5 -8.42 3.15 -1.42
CA PHE A 5 -6.97 3.08 -1.32
C PHE A 5 -6.37 3.56 -2.63
N ARG A 6 -5.30 4.35 -2.54
CA ARG A 6 -4.45 4.69 -3.70
C ARG A 6 -3.11 4.00 -3.57
N VAL A 7 -2.58 3.59 -4.72
CA VAL A 7 -1.18 3.20 -4.83
C VAL A 7 -0.34 4.47 -4.74
N VAL A 8 0.50 4.56 -3.72
CA VAL A 8 1.45 5.67 -3.55
C VAL A 8 2.85 5.31 -4.02
N ASP A 9 3.21 4.03 -3.99
CA ASP A 9 4.51 3.55 -4.42
C ASP A 9 4.47 2.06 -4.81
N HIS A 10 5.53 1.57 -5.44
CA HIS A 10 5.75 0.14 -5.69
C HIS A 10 7.19 -0.27 -5.40
N VAL A 11 7.34 -1.43 -4.78
CA VAL A 11 8.63 -2.00 -4.39
C VAL A 11 8.73 -3.45 -4.81
N GLU A 12 9.95 -3.96 -4.93
CA GLU A 12 10.19 -5.39 -5.11
C GLU A 12 9.74 -6.16 -3.87
N ARG A 13 9.29 -7.40 -4.07
CA ARG A 13 8.77 -8.25 -3.00
C ARG A 13 9.74 -8.44 -1.83
N GLU A 14 11.04 -8.56 -2.10
CA GLU A 14 12.07 -8.68 -1.04
C GLU A 14 12.15 -7.42 -0.17
N THR A 15 11.86 -6.24 -0.75
CA THR A 15 11.84 -4.97 -0.02
C THR A 15 10.52 -4.79 0.75
N ALA A 16 9.43 -5.39 0.26
CA ALA A 16 8.13 -5.34 0.92
C ALA A 16 8.14 -5.95 2.34
N GLU A 17 8.93 -6.99 2.57
CA GLU A 17 9.03 -7.66 3.88
C GLU A 17 9.46 -6.71 5.01
N TYR A 18 10.19 -5.65 4.68
CA TYR A 18 10.56 -4.61 5.63
C TYR A 18 9.41 -3.64 5.93
N LEU A 19 8.60 -3.33 4.92
CA LEU A 19 7.44 -2.44 5.03
C LEU A 19 6.25 -3.11 5.75
N GLU A 20 6.11 -4.42 5.61
CA GLU A 20 5.11 -5.18 6.38
C GLU A 20 5.33 -5.02 7.89
N LYS A 21 6.60 -4.96 8.32
CA LYS A 21 6.95 -4.78 9.75
C LYS A 21 6.65 -3.37 10.26
N THR A 22 6.55 -2.38 9.37
CA THR A 22 6.22 -1.00 9.76
C THR A 22 4.71 -0.76 9.84
N GLY A 23 3.89 -1.76 9.51
CA GLY A 23 2.43 -1.63 9.46
C GLY A 23 1.92 -0.92 8.21
N ALA A 24 2.69 -0.93 7.12
CA ALA A 24 2.23 -0.41 5.84
C ALA A 24 1.11 -1.30 5.28
N THR A 25 0.14 -0.69 4.59
CA THR A 25 -0.86 -1.45 3.82
C THR A 25 -0.26 -1.78 2.46
N LEU A 26 -0.10 -3.07 2.17
CA LEU A 26 0.56 -3.54 0.97
C LEU A 26 -0.38 -4.43 0.14
N ALA A 27 -0.26 -4.34 -1.18
CA ALA A 27 -0.89 -5.27 -2.12
C ALA A 27 0.18 -5.95 -2.96
N HIS A 28 0.15 -7.28 -2.99
CA HIS A 28 1.13 -8.07 -3.73
C HIS A 28 0.55 -8.50 -5.09
N ASP A 29 1.31 -8.24 -6.15
CA ASP A 29 1.12 -8.75 -7.49
C ASP A 29 2.37 -9.54 -7.90
N GLU A 30 2.29 -10.41 -8.90
CA GLU A 30 3.22 -11.51 -9.21
C GLU A 30 4.66 -11.35 -8.68
N ASP A 31 5.35 -10.27 -9.07
CA ASP A 31 6.72 -9.95 -8.64
C ASP A 31 6.84 -8.59 -7.91
N ILE A 32 5.76 -7.82 -7.79
CA ILE A 32 5.78 -6.42 -7.32
C ILE A 32 4.84 -6.25 -6.13
N THR A 33 5.24 -5.44 -5.17
CA THR A 33 4.37 -5.04 -4.06
C THR A 33 4.04 -3.56 -4.15
N TYR A 34 2.76 -3.25 -4.15
CA TYR A 34 2.23 -1.90 -4.14
C TYR A 34 2.02 -1.42 -2.70
N VAL A 35 2.50 -0.22 -2.40
CA VAL A 35 2.24 0.46 -1.14
C VAL A 35 0.94 1.25 -1.29
N LEU A 36 -0.01 0.98 -0.40
CA LEU A 36 -1.34 1.57 -0.40
C LEU A 36 -1.47 2.58 0.74
N GLU A 37 -2.12 3.70 0.42
CA GLU A 37 -2.55 4.70 1.40
C GLU A 37 -4.06 4.83 1.36
N GLU A 38 -4.69 4.84 2.54
CA GLU A 38 -6.13 5.08 2.66
C GLU A 38 -6.44 6.52 2.29
N ILE A 39 -7.35 6.69 1.33
CA ILE A 39 -7.91 7.99 1.01
C ILE A 39 -9.16 8.15 1.87
N ASP A 40 -9.07 9.03 2.85
CA ASP A 40 -10.28 9.55 3.50
C ASP A 40 -10.93 10.53 2.52
N ASP A 41 -12.16 10.25 2.11
CA ASP A 41 -13.00 11.13 1.27
C ASP A 41 -13.33 12.49 1.96
N GLY A 42 -12.75 12.77 3.13
CA GLY A 42 -12.99 13.94 3.96
C GLY A 42 -12.10 15.18 3.73
N ASP A 43 -11.08 15.13 2.87
CA ASP A 43 -10.23 16.31 2.60
C ASP A 43 -10.82 17.16 1.46
N ARG A 44 -11.79 18.02 1.80
CA ARG A 44 -12.32 19.09 0.95
C ARG A 44 -12.18 20.45 1.63
#